data_AF-C1CYD3-F1
#
_entry.id   AF-C1CYD3-F1
#
_cell.length_a   1.000
_cell.length_b   1.000
_cell.length_c   1.000
_cell.angle_alpha   90.00
_cell.angle_beta   90.00
_cell.angle_gamma   90.00
#
_symmetry.space_group_name_H-M   'P 1'
#
loop_
_entity.id
_entity.type
_entity.pdbx_description
1 polymer ?
#
loop_
_entity_poly.entity_id
_entity_poly.type
_entity_poly.pdbx_seq_one_letter_code
_entity_poly.pdbx_strand_id
1 'polypeptide(L)'
;MWRAGLTLENSESEFTARFAEYAAQGTLYPQREGSPLMEFSAGGRVLYLFDRNGPYAAKAGPAHVIVHGVLEPEALTLLPGPQQEKLALVGVSALEGQGRVLAISRQICVVQARIPLVLAAFTPLPQCRPEDWVSFRTTAPLHGFVLG
;
A
#
# COMPACT_ATOMS: atom_id res chain seq x y z
N MET A 1 -36.69 -4.18 7.93
CA MET A 1 -35.68 -3.11 7.93
C MET A 1 -34.33 -3.79 8.03
N TRP A 2 -33.71 -4.11 6.89
CA TRP A 2 -32.45 -4.86 6.84
C TRP A 2 -31.29 -3.87 6.93
N ARG A 3 -30.41 -4.04 7.92
CA ARG A 3 -29.13 -3.31 7.98
C ARG A 3 -28.33 -3.72 6.75
N ALA A 4 -27.98 -2.76 5.90
CA ALA A 4 -26.99 -2.97 4.84
C ALA A 4 -25.70 -3.44 5.50
N GLY A 5 -25.42 -4.74 5.37
CA GLY A 5 -24.21 -5.38 5.87
C GLY A 5 -23.00 -4.76 5.21
N LEU A 6 -21.92 -4.63 6.00
CA LEU A 6 -20.59 -4.26 5.56
C LEU A 6 -20.22 -5.07 4.30
N THR A 7 -20.02 -4.41 3.17
CA THR A 7 -19.20 -4.99 2.10
C THR A 7 -17.75 -4.71 2.49
N LEU A 8 -17.20 -5.59 3.34
CA LEU A 8 -15.78 -5.90 3.27
C LEU A 8 -15.52 -6.34 1.83
N GLU A 9 -14.44 -5.89 1.21
CA GLU A 9 -14.07 -6.27 -0.16
C GLU A 9 -14.15 -7.80 -0.29
N ASN A 10 -14.99 -8.30 -1.20
CA ASN A 10 -15.39 -9.71 -1.20
C ASN A 10 -14.41 -10.59 -1.98
N SER A 11 -13.39 -10.00 -2.63
CA SER A 11 -12.32 -10.76 -3.30
C SER A 11 -11.04 -9.92 -3.53
N GLU A 12 -9.93 -10.61 -3.76
CA GLU A 12 -8.68 -10.01 -4.24
C GLU A 12 -8.88 -9.26 -5.58
N SER A 13 -9.68 -9.81 -6.49
CA SER A 13 -9.95 -9.17 -7.79
C SER A 13 -10.67 -7.83 -7.67
N GLU A 14 -11.61 -7.67 -6.72
CA GLU A 14 -12.27 -6.39 -6.45
C GLU A 14 -11.28 -5.34 -5.93
N PHE A 15 -10.39 -5.74 -5.01
CA PHE A 15 -9.35 -4.87 -4.48
C PHE A 15 -8.40 -4.41 -5.60
N THR A 16 -7.89 -5.36 -6.38
CA THR A 16 -6.97 -5.10 -7.49
C THR A 16 -7.60 -4.17 -8.52
N ALA A 17 -8.86 -4.42 -8.92
CA ALA A 17 -9.56 -3.55 -9.87
C ALA A 17 -9.76 -2.12 -9.34
N ARG A 18 -10.09 -1.98 -8.05
CA ARG A 18 -10.33 -0.68 -7.41
C ARG A 18 -9.07 0.18 -7.30
N PHE A 19 -7.91 -0.43 -7.06
CA PHE A 19 -6.67 0.30 -6.78
C PHE A 19 -5.61 0.16 -7.89
N ALA A 20 -5.96 -0.40 -9.04
CA ALA A 20 -5.05 -0.59 -10.17
C ALA A 20 -4.34 0.70 -10.62
N GLU A 21 -5.04 1.84 -10.59
CA GLU A 21 -4.45 3.15 -10.96
C GLU A 21 -3.33 3.61 -10.02
N TYR A 22 -3.27 3.05 -8.80
CA TYR A 22 -2.25 3.33 -7.79
C TYR A 22 -1.20 2.23 -7.69
N ALA A 23 -1.06 1.37 -8.70
CA ALA A 23 0.03 0.41 -8.73
C ALA A 23 1.37 1.12 -8.93
N ALA A 24 2.33 0.81 -8.06
CA ALA A 24 3.70 1.27 -8.19
C ALA A 24 4.38 0.52 -9.33
N GLN A 25 5.12 1.23 -10.17
CA GLN A 25 5.98 0.62 -11.18
C GLN A 25 7.36 0.30 -10.58
N GLY A 26 7.87 -0.89 -10.86
CA GLY A 26 9.17 -1.32 -10.36
C GLY A 26 9.66 -2.62 -10.97
N THR A 27 10.59 -3.27 -10.28
CA THR A 27 11.13 -4.58 -10.67
C THR A 27 10.89 -5.59 -9.54
N LEU A 28 10.25 -6.69 -9.89
CA LEU A 28 10.07 -7.85 -9.03
C LEU A 28 11.29 -8.76 -9.17
N TYR A 29 12.00 -9.04 -8.08
CA TYR A 29 13.16 -9.93 -8.11
C TYR A 29 12.76 -11.40 -8.11
N PRO A 30 13.66 -12.30 -8.57
CA PRO A 30 13.43 -13.74 -8.49
C PRO A 30 13.13 -14.19 -7.06
N GLN A 31 12.08 -14.99 -6.91
CA GLN A 31 11.68 -15.55 -5.62
C GLN A 31 12.12 -17.01 -5.51
N ARG A 32 12.37 -17.47 -4.28
CA ARG A 32 12.48 -18.91 -4.03
C ARG A 32 11.12 -19.56 -4.25
N GLU A 33 11.12 -20.73 -4.88
CA GLU A 33 9.90 -21.52 -5.06
C GLU A 33 9.18 -21.75 -3.72
N GLY A 34 7.86 -21.54 -3.71
CA GLY A 34 7.02 -21.64 -2.51
C GLY A 34 7.15 -20.50 -1.50
N SER A 35 7.98 -19.48 -1.74
CA SER A 35 8.04 -18.29 -0.90
C SER A 35 6.76 -17.46 -1.03
N PRO A 36 6.10 -17.08 0.08
CA PRO A 36 5.02 -16.09 0.03
C PRO A 36 5.54 -14.64 0.04
N LEU A 37 6.86 -14.46 0.09
CA LEU A 37 7.50 -13.15 0.13
C LEU A 37 8.03 -12.76 -1.25
N MET A 38 7.62 -11.58 -1.70
CA MET A 38 8.06 -10.93 -2.91
C MET A 38 9.04 -9.80 -2.59
N GLU A 39 10.13 -9.74 -3.34
CA GLU A 39 11.06 -8.60 -3.30
C GLU A 39 10.76 -7.66 -4.48
N PHE A 40 10.38 -6.43 -4.19
CA PHE A 40 9.96 -5.45 -5.18
C PHE A 40 10.76 -4.15 -5.05
N SER A 41 11.55 -3.84 -6.07
CA SER A 41 12.36 -2.62 -6.14
C SER A 41 11.57 -1.48 -6.81
N ALA A 42 11.26 -0.43 -6.05
CA ALA A 42 10.56 0.76 -6.53
C ALA A 42 10.89 2.00 -5.67
N GLY A 43 10.81 3.20 -6.25
CA GLY A 43 11.03 4.46 -5.52
C GLY A 43 12.45 4.65 -4.92
N GLY A 44 13.41 3.82 -5.32
CA GLY A 44 14.75 3.76 -4.73
C GLY A 44 14.86 2.90 -3.47
N ARG A 45 13.88 2.01 -3.22
CA ARG A 45 13.83 1.06 -2.10
C ARG A 45 13.55 -0.35 -2.60
N VAL A 46 13.95 -1.35 -1.82
CA VAL A 46 13.53 -2.75 -2.00
C VAL A 46 12.51 -3.07 -0.92
N LEU A 47 11.30 -3.40 -1.32
CA LEU A 47 10.18 -3.72 -0.46
C LEU A 47 10.01 -5.24 -0.35
N TYR A 48 9.76 -5.71 0.87
CA TYR A 48 9.41 -7.10 1.14
C TYR A 48 7.91 -7.20 1.32
N LEU A 49 7.21 -7.76 0.33
CA LEU A 49 5.76 -7.79 0.25
C LEU A 49 5.24 -9.21 0.36
N PHE A 50 4.18 -9.43 1.13
CA PHE A 50 3.48 -10.70 1.13
C PHE A 50 2.62 -10.82 -0.13
N ASP A 51 2.82 -11.88 -0.92
CA ASP A 51 2.11 -12.13 -2.17
C ASP A 51 0.63 -12.41 -1.91
N ARG A 52 -0.24 -11.68 -2.60
CA ARG A 52 -1.70 -11.85 -2.53
C ARG A 52 -2.33 -12.35 -3.83
N ASN A 53 -1.58 -12.49 -4.93
CA ASN A 53 -2.10 -13.00 -6.21
C ASN A 53 -2.12 -14.53 -6.28
N GLY A 54 -1.49 -15.20 -5.32
CA GLY A 54 -1.38 -16.66 -5.28
C GLY A 54 -0.09 -17.16 -5.94
N PRO A 55 0.23 -18.44 -5.70
CA PRO A 55 1.52 -18.99 -6.09
C PRO A 55 1.73 -18.91 -7.60
N TYR A 56 2.95 -18.54 -8.02
CA TYR A 56 3.40 -18.48 -9.41
C TYR A 56 2.78 -17.39 -10.31
N ALA A 57 1.85 -16.57 -9.80
CA ALA A 57 1.26 -15.48 -10.57
C ALA A 57 2.28 -14.35 -10.81
N ALA A 58 3.09 -14.03 -9.80
CA ALA A 58 4.14 -13.02 -9.87
C ALA A 58 5.35 -13.53 -10.68
N LYS A 59 5.59 -12.93 -11.85
CA LYS A 59 6.81 -13.18 -12.64
C LYS A 59 7.89 -12.16 -12.27
N ALA A 60 9.13 -12.62 -12.18
CA ALA A 60 10.27 -11.72 -12.02
C ALA A 60 10.44 -10.81 -13.24
N GLY A 61 10.92 -9.59 -13.01
CA GLY A 61 11.12 -8.56 -14.04
C GLY A 61 10.29 -7.29 -13.77
N PRO A 62 10.11 -6.44 -14.80
CA PRO A 62 9.26 -5.25 -14.71
C PRO A 62 7.83 -5.61 -14.29
N ALA A 63 7.29 -4.88 -13.32
CA ALA A 63 5.95 -5.14 -12.78
C ALA A 63 5.26 -3.85 -12.33
N HIS A 64 3.92 -3.91 -12.30
CA HIS A 64 3.06 -2.96 -11.61
C HIS A 64 2.49 -3.66 -10.37
N VAL A 65 2.74 -3.09 -9.20
CA VAL A 65 2.37 -3.71 -7.93
C VAL A 65 1.62 -2.71 -7.06
N ILE A 66 0.40 -3.04 -6.66
CA ILE A 66 -0.29 -2.32 -5.59
C ILE A 66 0.41 -2.70 -4.28
N VAL A 67 1.04 -1.71 -3.65
CA VAL A 67 1.66 -1.88 -2.33
C VAL A 67 0.65 -1.47 -1.28
N HIS A 68 0.17 -2.47 -0.52
CA HIS A 68 -0.85 -2.29 0.49
C HIS A 68 -0.27 -2.45 1.89
N GLY A 69 -0.52 -1.49 2.77
CA GLY A 69 -0.08 -1.52 4.17
C GLY A 69 -1.23 -1.22 5.12
N VAL A 70 -1.11 -1.69 6.36
CA VAL A 70 -2.01 -1.33 7.46
C VAL A 70 -1.29 -0.31 8.34
N LEU A 71 -1.95 0.81 8.62
CA LEU A 71 -1.44 1.86 9.50
C LEU A 71 -1.37 1.37 10.95
N GLU A 72 -0.32 1.76 11.65
CA GLU A 72 -0.32 1.73 13.11
C GLU A 72 -1.45 2.64 13.66
N PRO A 73 -2.04 2.33 14.83
CA PRO A 73 -3.06 3.19 15.44
C PRO A 73 -2.58 4.63 15.56
N GLU A 74 -3.39 5.58 15.09
CA GLU A 74 -3.10 7.02 15.15
C GLU A 74 -1.84 7.48 14.40
N ALA A 75 -1.21 6.60 13.61
CA ALA A 75 0.06 6.91 12.97
C ALA A 75 -0.06 7.73 11.67
N LEU A 76 -1.27 8.08 11.23
CA LEU A 76 -1.49 9.00 10.11
C LEU A 76 -1.70 10.42 10.63
N THR A 77 -0.78 11.32 10.33
CA THR A 77 -0.82 12.71 10.81
C THR A 77 -0.73 13.69 9.65
N LEU A 78 -1.58 14.72 9.66
CA LEU A 78 -1.50 15.84 8.71
C LEU A 78 -0.24 16.67 8.93
N LEU A 79 0.41 17.06 7.83
CA LEU A 79 1.59 17.90 7.82
C LEU A 79 1.26 19.30 7.30
N PRO A 80 1.95 20.35 7.78
CA PRO A 80 1.73 21.70 7.29
C PRO A 80 2.33 21.90 5.89
N GLY A 81 1.45 21.96 4.88
CA GLY A 81 1.79 22.32 3.52
C GLY A 81 2.66 21.29 2.77
N PRO A 82 3.11 21.63 1.54
CA PRO A 82 3.92 20.73 0.73
C PRO A 82 5.26 20.38 1.39
N GLN A 83 5.62 19.10 1.32
CA GLN A 83 6.88 18.58 1.86
C GLN A 83 7.68 17.85 0.76
N GLN A 84 8.82 17.28 1.12
CA GLN A 84 9.49 16.29 0.28
C GLN A 84 8.92 14.90 0.56
N GLU A 85 8.72 14.09 -0.47
CA GLU A 85 8.34 12.68 -0.29
C GLU A 85 9.47 11.89 0.40
N LYS A 86 9.13 11.10 1.41
CA LYS A 86 10.07 10.18 2.07
C LYS A 86 9.44 8.82 2.23
N LEU A 87 10.28 7.80 2.11
CA LEU A 87 9.92 6.41 2.35
C LEU A 87 11.12 5.68 2.96
N ALA A 88 10.90 5.00 4.08
CA ALA A 88 11.91 4.19 4.75
C ALA A 88 11.28 2.87 5.21
N LEU A 89 12.09 1.80 5.16
CA LEU A 89 11.72 0.52 5.73
C LEU A 89 11.93 0.54 7.24
N VAL A 90 10.93 0.06 7.96
CA VAL A 90 10.98 -0.15 9.41
C VAL A 90 10.96 -1.65 9.64
N GLY A 91 12.08 -2.23 10.07
CA GLY A 91 12.17 -3.68 10.25
C GLY A 91 11.90 -4.46 8.96
N VAL A 92 11.17 -5.57 9.07
CA VAL A 92 10.82 -6.45 7.94
C VAL A 92 9.37 -6.17 7.52
N SER A 93 9.17 -5.80 6.27
CA SER A 93 7.82 -5.64 5.69
C SER A 93 6.95 -4.60 6.43
N ALA A 94 7.54 -3.49 6.87
CA ALA A 94 6.80 -2.31 7.33
C ALA A 94 7.50 -1.02 6.88
N LEU A 95 6.75 0.09 6.84
CA LEU A 95 7.19 1.36 6.29
C LEU A 95 6.89 2.51 7.24
N GLU A 96 7.72 3.54 7.15
CA GLU A 96 7.34 4.90 7.52
C GLU A 96 7.62 5.85 6.36
N GLY A 97 6.88 6.95 6.32
CA GLY A 97 7.05 7.92 5.26
C GLY A 97 6.25 9.18 5.45
N GLN A 98 6.41 10.05 4.46
CA GLN A 98 5.60 11.25 4.29
C GLN A 98 5.34 11.45 2.79
N GLY A 99 4.13 11.91 2.49
CA GLY A 99 3.68 12.01 1.12
C GLY A 99 2.37 12.75 0.99
N ARG A 100 1.93 12.88 -0.26
CA ARG A 100 0.71 13.56 -0.63
C ARG A 100 -0.44 12.57 -0.76
N VAL A 101 -1.61 12.90 -0.20
CA VAL A 101 -2.83 12.10 -0.35
C VAL A 101 -3.29 12.17 -1.81
N LEU A 102 -3.42 11.02 -2.45
CA LEU A 102 -3.98 10.88 -3.79
C LEU A 102 -5.49 10.66 -3.74
N ALA A 103 -5.93 9.80 -2.83
CA ALA A 103 -7.33 9.45 -2.65
C ALA A 103 -7.60 9.09 -1.20
N ILE A 104 -8.84 9.30 -0.76
CA ILE A 104 -9.30 8.91 0.56
C ILE A 104 -10.70 8.31 0.49
N SER A 105 -10.90 7.24 1.23
CA SER A 105 -12.20 6.68 1.54
C SER A 105 -12.23 6.29 3.02
N ARG A 106 -13.40 5.91 3.56
CA ARG A 106 -13.64 5.73 5.00
C ARG A 106 -12.45 5.20 5.83
N GLN A 107 -11.85 4.10 5.40
CA GLN A 107 -10.74 3.43 6.10
C GLN A 107 -9.50 3.24 5.24
N ILE A 108 -9.48 3.77 4.02
CA ILE A 108 -8.34 3.68 3.09
C ILE A 108 -7.87 5.08 2.74
N CYS A 109 -6.58 5.32 2.88
CA CYS A 109 -5.89 6.51 2.37
C CYS A 109 -4.83 6.05 1.37
N VAL A 110 -4.85 6.61 0.16
CA VAL A 110 -3.80 6.38 -0.83
C VAL A 110 -2.82 7.54 -0.77
N VAL A 111 -1.54 7.26 -0.58
CA VAL A 111 -0.49 8.26 -0.38
C VAL A 111 0.61 8.07 -1.41
N GLN A 112 0.97 9.14 -2.13
CA GLN A 112 2.17 9.24 -2.94
C GLN A 112 3.36 9.61 -2.05
N ALA A 113 4.22 8.64 -1.76
CA ALA A 113 5.42 8.78 -0.94
C ALA A 113 6.58 8.02 -1.57
N ARG A 114 7.22 8.60 -2.60
CA ARG A 114 8.17 7.99 -3.56
C ARG A 114 7.52 7.01 -4.52
N ILE A 115 6.56 6.25 -4.02
CA ILE A 115 5.63 5.40 -4.77
C ILE A 115 4.21 5.61 -4.22
N PRO A 116 3.17 5.26 -4.97
CA PRO A 116 1.82 5.18 -4.42
C PRO A 116 1.73 4.01 -3.42
N LEU A 117 1.05 4.25 -2.30
CA LEU A 117 0.78 3.26 -1.26
C LEU A 117 -0.70 3.27 -0.92
N VAL A 118 -1.32 2.10 -0.83
CA VAL A 118 -2.71 1.94 -0.37
C VAL A 118 -2.70 1.59 1.11
N LEU A 119 -3.03 2.56 1.97
CA LEU A 119 -2.92 2.45 3.42
C LEU A 119 -4.30 2.25 4.05
N ALA A 120 -4.52 1.12 4.72
CA ALA A 120 -5.73 0.87 5.51
C ALA A 120 -5.55 1.29 6.96
N ALA A 121 -6.64 1.72 7.61
CA ALA A 121 -6.70 1.92 9.05
C ALA A 121 -7.86 1.14 9.67
N PHE A 122 -7.62 0.54 10.84
CA PHE A 122 -8.68 -0.03 11.68
C PHE A 122 -9.33 1.00 12.61
N THR A 123 -8.72 2.18 12.75
CA THR A 123 -9.28 3.36 13.43
C THR A 123 -9.76 4.38 12.39
N PRO A 124 -10.66 5.30 12.76
CA PRO A 124 -11.03 6.41 11.88
C PRO A 124 -9.78 7.17 11.38
N LEU A 125 -9.75 7.46 10.08
CA LEU A 125 -8.71 8.31 9.51
C LEU A 125 -8.92 9.77 9.95
N PRO A 126 -7.85 10.57 10.10
CA PRO A 126 -7.97 12.02 10.24
C PRO A 126 -8.73 12.60 9.04
N GLN A 127 -9.31 13.79 9.23
CA GLN A 127 -9.96 14.52 8.13
C GLN A 127 -8.90 15.11 7.19
N CYS A 128 -8.37 14.28 6.27
CA CYS A 128 -7.56 14.73 5.15
C CYS A 128 -8.33 14.65 3.84
N ARG A 129 -7.85 15.39 2.84
CA ARG A 129 -8.37 15.49 1.49
C ARG A 129 -7.25 15.16 0.49
N PRO A 130 -7.59 14.81 -0.76
CA PRO A 130 -6.60 14.79 -1.83
C PRO A 130 -5.78 16.09 -1.84
N GLU A 131 -4.49 15.97 -2.16
CA GLU A 131 -3.45 17.02 -2.08
C GLU A 131 -2.92 17.37 -0.69
N ASP A 132 -3.57 16.93 0.40
CA ASP A 132 -3.01 17.11 1.74
C ASP A 132 -1.73 16.30 1.91
N TRP A 133 -0.83 16.79 2.76
CA TRP A 133 0.39 16.09 3.12
C TRP A 133 0.23 15.37 4.43
N VAL A 134 0.72 14.14 4.50
CA VAL A 134 0.63 13.29 5.68
C VAL A 134 1.96 12.61 5.96
N SER A 135 2.24 12.34 7.24
CA SER A 135 3.20 11.33 7.66
C SER A 135 2.44 10.07 8.08
N PHE A 136 3.06 8.91 7.88
CA PHE A 136 2.47 7.62 8.22
C PHE A 136 3.51 6.63 8.73
N ARG A 137 3.03 5.61 9.44
CA ARG A 137 3.77 4.40 9.79
C ARG A 137 2.84 3.19 9.66
N THR A 138 3.35 2.09 9.12
CA THR A 138 2.60 0.85 8.93
C THR A 138 3.04 -0.23 9.90
N THR A 139 2.15 -1.16 10.19
CA THR A 139 2.50 -2.46 10.76
C THR A 139 2.95 -3.42 9.66
N ALA A 140 3.68 -4.47 10.06
CA ALA A 140 3.96 -5.59 9.18
C ALA A 140 2.79 -6.60 9.18
N PRO A 141 2.59 -7.35 8.09
CA PRO A 141 3.31 -7.24 6.81
C PRO A 141 2.67 -6.23 5.85
N LEU A 142 3.49 -5.71 4.93
CA LEU A 142 3.02 -5.13 3.68
C LEU A 142 2.57 -6.25 2.75
N HIS A 143 1.56 -5.97 1.94
CA HIS A 143 1.01 -6.87 0.95
C HIS A 143 1.27 -6.33 -0.46
N GLY A 144 1.53 -7.22 -1.41
CA GLY A 144 1.71 -6.90 -2.81
C GLY A 144 0.65 -7.57 -3.66
N PHE A 145 0.05 -6.78 -4.56
CA PHE A 145 -0.84 -7.28 -5.60
C PHE A 145 -0.28 -6.88 -6.96
N VAL A 146 0.26 -7.85 -7.69
CA VAL A 146 0.78 -7.70 -9.05
C VAL A 146 -0.39 -7.53 -10.02
N LEU A 147 -0.31 -6.54 -10.90
CA LEU A 147 -1.23 -6.39 -12.03
C LEU A 147 -0.72 -7.23 -13.20
N GLY A 148 -1.61 -8.04 -13.77
CA GLY A 148 -1.38 -8.87 -14.96
C GLY A 148 -1.66 -8.14 -16.27
#